data_AF-A0ABD3WAP2-F1
#
_entry.id   AF-A0ABD3WAP2-F1
#
_cell.length_a   1.000
_cell.length_b   1.000
_cell.length_c   1.000
_cell.angle_alpha   90.00
_cell.angle_beta   90.00
_cell.angle_gamma   90.00
#
_symmetry.space_group_name_H-M   'P 1'
#
loop_
_entity.id
_entity.type
_entity.pdbx_description
1 polymer ?
#
loop_
_entity_poly.entity_id
_entity_poly.type
_entity_poly.pdbx_seq_one_letter_code
_entity_poly.pdbx_strand_id
1 'polypeptide(L)'
;MKEIIIVFLFVVSFALAKPGISPRRSGVVETCSSDSDCSGSQKCCSDGCGHTCQTQTTTLTCLYNGKMYHTGDSFKSDDGCNWCGCYNGDVFCTFMGCVLPTDLLLNKTIV
;
A
#
# COMPACT_ATOMS: atom_id res chain seq x y z
N MET A 1 17.00 -2.90 33.43
CA MET A 1 17.87 -2.17 32.48
C MET A 1 18.90 -3.08 31.79
N LYS A 2 19.47 -4.07 32.48
CA LYS A 2 20.45 -5.02 31.91
C LYS A 2 19.81 -6.00 30.91
N GLU A 3 18.59 -6.45 31.19
CA GLU A 3 17.84 -7.38 30.32
C GLU A 3 17.43 -6.76 28.97
N ILE A 4 17.10 -5.47 28.93
CA ILE A 4 16.67 -4.77 27.71
C ILE A 4 17.83 -4.67 26.70
N ILE A 5 19.06 -4.43 27.17
CA ILE A 5 20.25 -4.33 26.30
C ILE A 5 20.58 -5.68 25.65
N ILE A 6 20.40 -6.79 26.38
CA ILE A 6 20.60 -8.15 25.85
C ILE A 6 19.60 -8.42 24.72
N VAL A 7 18.32 -8.07 24.93
CA VAL A 7 17.29 -8.20 23.88
C VAL A 7 17.69 -7.41 22.63
N PHE A 8 18.10 -6.14 22.77
CA PHE A 8 18.51 -5.30 21.64
C PHE A 8 19.71 -5.86 20.85
N LEU A 9 20.73 -6.43 21.50
CA LEU A 9 21.89 -7.03 20.82
C LEU A 9 21.53 -8.35 20.09
N PHE A 10 20.63 -9.14 20.67
CA PHE A 10 20.14 -10.36 20.04
C PHE A 10 19.31 -10.06 18.78
N VAL A 11 18.38 -9.11 18.79
CA VAL A 11 17.57 -8.79 17.57
C VAL A 11 18.40 -8.21 16.43
N VAL A 12 19.46 -7.44 16.70
CA VAL A 12 20.31 -6.85 15.64
C VAL A 12 21.18 -7.92 14.94
N SER A 13 21.36 -9.10 15.53
CA SER A 13 22.26 -10.14 14.99
C SER A 13 21.57 -11.17 14.08
N PHE A 14 20.24 -11.24 14.03
CA PHE A 14 19.51 -12.33 13.33
C PHE A 14 18.95 -11.99 11.94
N ALA A 15 19.33 -10.87 11.32
CA ALA A 15 18.96 -10.58 9.93
C ALA A 15 20.14 -10.72 8.94
N LEU A 16 20.95 -11.78 9.09
CA LEU A 16 21.77 -12.33 8.01
C LEU A 16 21.11 -13.62 7.53
N ALA A 17 20.11 -13.49 6.66
CA ALA A 17 19.51 -14.64 6.00
C ALA A 17 20.27 -15.00 4.72
N LYS A 18 21.09 -16.07 4.84
CA LYS A 18 21.63 -17.03 3.85
C LYS A 18 22.46 -16.54 2.65
N PRO A 19 23.68 -17.09 2.44
CA PRO A 19 24.33 -17.06 1.13
C PRO A 19 23.64 -18.08 0.22
N GLY A 20 22.65 -17.64 -0.55
CA GLY A 20 22.20 -18.39 -1.72
C GLY A 20 23.18 -18.16 -2.85
N ILE A 21 23.98 -19.17 -3.21
CA ILE A 21 24.64 -19.17 -4.52
C ILE A 21 23.52 -19.31 -5.55
N SER A 22 23.06 -18.18 -6.10
CA SER A 22 22.24 -18.17 -7.30
C SER A 22 23.12 -18.70 -8.45
N PRO A 23 22.70 -19.70 -9.23
CA PRO A 23 23.44 -20.07 -10.42
C PRO A 23 23.54 -18.81 -11.28
N ARG A 24 24.78 -18.43 -11.65
CA ARG A 24 25.03 -17.35 -12.61
C ARG A 24 24.40 -17.75 -13.93
N ARG A 25 23.10 -17.48 -14.10
CA ARG A 25 22.46 -17.48 -15.40
C ARG A 25 22.96 -16.21 -16.06
N SER A 26 23.94 -16.38 -16.93
CA SER A 26 24.37 -15.34 -17.86
C SER A 26 23.13 -14.92 -18.65
N GLY A 27 22.53 -13.82 -18.26
CA GLY A 27 21.22 -13.40 -18.73
C GLY A 27 20.76 -12.21 -17.93
N VAL A 28 21.46 -11.09 -18.08
CA VAL A 28 20.84 -9.79 -17.93
C VAL A 28 19.65 -9.77 -18.90
N VAL A 29 18.43 -9.89 -18.37
CA VAL A 29 17.21 -9.78 -19.16
C VAL A 29 16.81 -8.31 -19.11
N GLU A 30 17.43 -7.49 -19.97
CA GLU A 30 16.94 -6.13 -20.26
C GLU A 30 15.88 -6.24 -21.37
N THR A 31 14.61 -6.26 -20.99
CA THR A 31 13.50 -6.26 -21.96
C THR A 31 12.90 -4.88 -22.18
N CYS A 32 13.23 -3.92 -21.32
CA CYS A 32 12.81 -2.53 -21.43
C CYS A 32 13.88 -1.61 -20.82
N SER A 33 13.90 -0.35 -21.25
CA SER A 33 14.63 0.73 -20.56
C SER A 33 13.67 1.75 -19.95
N SER A 34 12.42 1.76 -20.40
CA SER A 34 11.36 2.68 -20.01
C SER A 34 9.97 2.03 -20.13
N ASP A 35 8.97 2.58 -19.46
CA ASP A 35 7.59 2.09 -19.53
C ASP A 35 7.04 2.02 -20.98
N SER A 36 7.52 2.88 -21.88
CA SER A 36 7.10 2.89 -23.29
C SER A 36 7.62 1.72 -24.12
N ASP A 37 8.66 1.03 -23.65
CA ASP A 37 9.15 -0.18 -24.32
C ASP A 37 8.25 -1.39 -24.04
N CYS A 38 7.35 -1.25 -23.06
CA CYS A 38 6.42 -2.29 -22.65
C CYS A 38 5.07 -2.15 -23.34
N SER A 39 4.50 -3.29 -23.72
CA SER A 39 3.19 -3.34 -24.37
C SER A 39 2.05 -3.18 -23.35
N GLY A 40 0.99 -2.46 -23.74
CA GLY A 40 -0.21 -2.30 -22.91
C GLY A 40 0.04 -1.43 -21.67
N SER A 41 -0.36 -1.93 -20.49
CA SER A 41 -0.24 -1.22 -19.20
C SER A 41 0.93 -1.71 -18.34
N GLN A 42 1.88 -2.41 -18.96
CA GLN A 42 3.07 -2.92 -18.28
C GLN A 42 4.02 -1.78 -17.96
N LYS A 43 4.75 -1.91 -16.84
CA LYS A 43 5.80 -0.97 -16.44
C LYS A 43 7.16 -1.63 -16.49
N CYS A 44 8.18 -0.82 -16.69
CA CYS A 44 9.56 -1.28 -16.69
C CYS A 44 10.09 -1.26 -15.26
N CYS A 45 10.18 -2.45 -14.64
CA CYS A 45 10.63 -2.62 -13.26
C CYS A 45 12.09 -3.09 -13.24
N SER A 46 12.89 -2.61 -12.28
CA SER A 46 14.27 -3.08 -12.08
C SER A 46 14.31 -4.12 -10.97
N ASP A 47 14.78 -5.33 -11.29
CA ASP A 47 14.95 -6.43 -10.33
C ASP A 47 16.41 -6.53 -9.81
N GLY A 48 17.19 -5.45 -9.94
CA GLY A 48 18.57 -5.33 -9.46
C GLY A 48 19.63 -5.97 -10.37
N CYS A 49 19.26 -6.92 -11.24
CA CYS A 49 20.15 -7.48 -12.28
C CYS A 49 19.69 -7.13 -13.71
N GLY A 50 18.54 -6.46 -13.86
CA GLY A 50 18.06 -5.91 -15.11
C GLY A 50 16.62 -5.40 -15.03
N HIS A 51 16.06 -5.05 -16.18
CA HIS A 51 14.75 -4.43 -16.34
C HIS A 51 13.76 -5.32 -17.09
N THR A 52 12.63 -5.61 -16.44
CA THR A 52 11.57 -6.42 -17.03
C THR A 52 10.25 -5.67 -17.14
N CYS A 53 9.57 -5.87 -18.26
CA CYS A 53 8.20 -5.40 -18.43
C CYS A 53 7.27 -6.24 -17.57
N GLN A 54 6.86 -5.69 -16.44
CA GLN A 54 5.95 -6.36 -15.54
C GLN A 54 4.54 -5.82 -15.77
N THR A 55 3.61 -6.73 -16.05
CA THR A 55 2.21 -6.41 -15.74
C THR A 55 2.18 -6.18 -14.25
N GLN A 56 1.59 -5.07 -13.79
CA GLN A 56 1.22 -4.94 -12.38
C GLN A 56 0.18 -6.02 -12.10
N THR A 57 0.66 -7.23 -11.83
CA THR A 57 -0.17 -8.37 -11.53
C THR A 57 -0.65 -8.11 -10.12
N THR A 58 -1.92 -7.70 -10.03
CA THR A 58 -2.68 -7.43 -8.82
C THR A 58 -2.14 -6.28 -7.97
N THR A 59 -2.40 -5.04 -8.36
CA THR A 59 -2.69 -4.03 -7.34
C THR A 59 -3.86 -4.55 -6.54
N LEU A 60 -3.61 -5.05 -5.32
CA LEU A 60 -4.68 -5.53 -4.45
C LEU A 60 -5.71 -4.40 -4.32
N THR A 61 -6.95 -4.75 -4.65
CA THR A 61 -8.07 -3.84 -4.54
C THR A 61 -8.70 -3.98 -3.16
N CYS A 62 -9.15 -2.85 -2.61
CA CYS A 62 -9.93 -2.83 -1.39
C CYS A 62 -11.42 -2.79 -1.75
N LEU A 63 -12.24 -3.57 -1.04
CA LEU A 63 -13.69 -3.47 -1.13
C LEU A 63 -14.20 -2.65 0.06
N TYR A 64 -14.83 -1.51 -0.24
CA TYR A 64 -15.45 -0.65 0.77
C TYR A 64 -16.86 -0.28 0.34
N ASN A 65 -17.86 -0.67 1.15
CA ASN A 65 -19.29 -0.46 0.89
C ASN A 65 -19.74 -0.84 -0.53
N GLY A 66 -19.24 -1.98 -1.02
CA GLY A 66 -19.56 -2.50 -2.35
C GLY A 66 -18.79 -1.84 -3.51
N LYS A 67 -17.96 -0.83 -3.24
CA LYS A 67 -17.12 -0.17 -4.24
C LYS A 67 -15.68 -0.68 -4.16
N MET A 68 -15.09 -0.95 -5.32
CA MET A 68 -13.68 -1.32 -5.43
C MET A 68 -12.80 -0.09 -5.54
N TYR A 69 -11.69 -0.12 -4.81
CA TYR A 69 -10.63 0.87 -4.81
C TYR A 69 -9.30 0.18 -5.08
N HIS A 70 -8.40 0.83 -5.80
CA HIS A 70 -7.06 0.33 -6.06
C HIS A 70 -6.09 0.82 -4.99
N THR A 71 -5.02 0.07 -4.76
CA THR A 71 -3.93 0.53 -3.88
C THR A 71 -3.45 1.91 -4.31
N GLY A 72 -3.40 2.85 -3.36
CA GLY A 72 -3.09 4.27 -3.58
C GLY A 72 -4.32 5.18 -3.66
N ASP A 73 -5.52 4.63 -3.84
CA ASP A 73 -6.76 5.41 -3.87
C ASP A 73 -7.08 6.04 -2.51
N SER A 74 -7.69 7.21 -2.58
CA SER A 74 -8.11 8.04 -1.46
C SER A 74 -9.56 8.46 -1.67
N PHE A 75 -10.42 8.24 -0.68
CA PHE A 75 -11.87 8.43 -0.84
C PHE A 75 -12.55 8.88 0.47
N LYS A 76 -13.78 9.39 0.32
CA LYS A 76 -14.59 9.83 1.46
C LYS A 76 -15.38 8.67 2.06
N SER A 77 -15.38 8.57 3.39
CA SER A 77 -16.24 7.65 4.15
C SER A 77 -17.72 8.02 4.00
N ASP A 78 -18.60 7.05 4.21
CA ASP A 78 -20.06 7.25 4.17
C ASP A 78 -20.57 8.19 5.27
N ASP A 79 -19.78 8.38 6.33
CA ASP A 79 -20.04 9.37 7.38
C ASP A 79 -19.84 10.83 6.92
N GLY A 80 -19.29 11.03 5.71
CA GLY A 80 -19.06 12.36 5.12
C GLY A 80 -17.97 13.19 5.81
N CYS A 81 -17.28 12.66 6.83
CA CYS A 81 -16.23 13.36 7.56
C CYS A 81 -14.88 12.69 7.38
N ASN A 82 -14.80 11.37 7.52
CA ASN A 82 -13.55 10.65 7.47
C ASN A 82 -13.04 10.48 6.05
N TRP A 83 -11.72 10.54 5.93
CA TRP A 83 -11.01 10.21 4.70
C TRP A 83 -10.39 8.83 4.84
N CYS A 84 -10.55 8.00 3.81
CA CYS A 84 -10.07 6.63 3.77
C CYS A 84 -9.06 6.45 2.64
N GLY A 85 -8.11 5.54 2.83
CA GLY A 85 -7.15 5.11 1.82
C GLY A 85 -7.17 3.60 1.62
N CYS A 86 -6.88 3.16 0.40
CA CYS A 86 -6.69 1.75 0.06
C CYS A 86 -5.20 1.43 -0.06
N TYR A 87 -4.71 0.44 0.67
CA TYR A 87 -3.34 -0.03 0.55
C TYR A 87 -3.25 -1.55 0.74
N ASN A 88 -2.77 -2.25 -0.28
CA ASN A 88 -2.57 -3.70 -0.28
C ASN A 88 -3.82 -4.51 0.14
N GLY A 89 -5.02 -4.03 -0.22
CA GLY A 89 -6.30 -4.69 0.09
C GLY A 89 -6.96 -4.22 1.39
N ASP A 90 -6.24 -3.46 2.22
CA ASP A 90 -6.76 -2.91 3.47
C ASP A 90 -7.24 -1.46 3.32
N VAL A 91 -8.35 -1.14 4.00
CA VAL A 91 -8.90 0.21 4.08
C VAL A 91 -8.51 0.86 5.40
N PHE A 92 -7.88 2.03 5.34
CA PHE A 92 -7.51 2.83 6.51
C PHE A 92 -8.23 4.16 6.48
N CYS A 93 -9.07 4.44 7.47
CA CYS A 93 -9.79 5.70 7.60
C CYS A 93 -9.23 6.56 8.74
N THR A 94 -9.37 7.88 8.62
CA THR A 94 -9.16 8.80 9.73
C THR A 94 -10.19 8.54 10.85
N PHE A 95 -9.94 9.10 12.03
CA PHE A 95 -10.87 9.08 13.18
C PHE A 95 -11.37 10.50 13.51
N MET A 96 -11.68 11.28 12.48
CA MET A 96 -12.29 12.59 12.62
C MET A 96 -13.76 12.42 13.02
N GLY A 97 -14.17 13.14 14.06
CA GLY A 97 -15.58 13.23 14.42
C GLY A 97 -16.33 14.15 13.46
N CYS A 98 -17.53 13.75 13.04
CA CYS A 98 -18.39 14.65 12.27
C CYS A 98 -18.86 15.80 13.18
N VAL A 99 -18.60 17.03 12.77
CA VAL A 99 -19.32 18.18 13.34
C VAL A 99 -20.69 18.19 12.67
N LEU A 100 -21.72 17.75 13.39
CA LEU A 100 -23.08 18.06 12.98
C LEU A 100 -23.22 19.58 13.00
N PRO A 101 -23.66 20.24 11.90
CA PRO A 101 -23.99 21.64 11.99
C PRO A 101 -25.07 21.79 13.07
N THR A 102 -24.82 22.70 14.00
CA THR A 102 -25.72 23.12 15.07
C THR A 102 -27.10 23.59 14.56
N ASP A 103 -27.28 23.67 13.24
CA ASP A 103 -28.50 24.10 12.56
C ASP A 103 -29.53 22.98 12.35
N LEU A 104 -29.18 21.70 12.56
CA LEU A 104 -30.15 20.59 12.47
C LEU A 104 -30.94 20.32 13.77
N LEU A 105 -30.66 21.05 14.85
CA LEU A 105 -31.37 20.93 16.13
C LEU A 105 -32.35 22.08 16.42
N LEU A 106 -32.47 23.11 15.57
CA LEU A 106 -33.35 24.26 15.82
C LEU A 106 -34.61 24.32 14.94
N ASN A 107 -34.98 23.25 14.26
CA ASN A 107 -36.26 23.20 13.54
C ASN A 107 -37.02 21.87 13.71
N LYS A 108 -36.89 21.25 14.88
CA LYS A 108 -37.87 20.27 15.34
C LYS A 108 -38.72 20.96 16.40
N THR A 109 -39.80 21.58 15.90
CA THR A 109 -40.87 22.24 16.64
C THR A 109 -41.21 21.46 17.91
N ILE A 110 -40.98 22.08 19.08
CA ILE A 110 -41.66 21.71 20.31
C ILE A 110 -43.04 22.35 20.20
N VAL A 111 -44.03 21.57 19.76
CA VAL A 111 -45.45 21.82 20.05
C VAL A 111 -45.80 20.95 21.25
#